data_AF-Q34373-F1
#
_entry.id   AF-Q34373-F1
#
_cell.length_a   1.000
_cell.length_b   1.000
_cell.length_c   1.000
_cell.angle_alpha   90.00
_cell.angle_beta   90.00
_cell.angle_gamma   90.00
#
_symmetry.space_group_name_H-M   'P 1'
#
loop_
_entity.id
_entity.type
_entity.pdbx_description
1 polymer ?
#
loop_
_entity_poly.entity_id
_entity_poly.type
_entity_poly.pdbx_seq_one_letter_code
_entity_poly.pdbx_strand_id
1 'polypeptide(L)' 'GFIFIIWESFVSLRPTLFSTHLSTSIEWQHSFPPAEHSYNELV' A
#
# COMPACT_ATOMS: atom_id res chain seq x y z
N GLY A 1 -14.70 14.93 -11.19
CA GLY A 1 -14.99 13.53 -10.85
C GLY A 1 -13.85 12.77 -10.18
N PHE A 2 -12.71 13.39 -9.85
CA PHE A 2 -11.58 12.69 -9.20
C PHE A 2 -11.91 12.22 -7.77
N ILE A 3 -12.63 13.06 -7.00
CA ILE A 3 -13.07 12.74 -5.64
C ILE A 3 -13.99 11.52 -5.61
N PHE A 4 -14.84 11.35 -6.62
CA PHE A 4 -15.72 10.19 -6.72
C PHE A 4 -14.94 8.88 -6.93
N ILE A 5 -13.87 8.93 -7.73
CA ILE A 5 -12.99 7.77 -7.96
C ILE A 5 -12.29 7.37 -6.66
N ILE A 6 -11.80 8.33 -5.88
CA ILE A 6 -11.20 8.09 -4.56
C ILE A 6 -12.23 7.47 -3.61
N TRP A 7 -13.42 8.05 -3.53
CA TRP A 7 -14.50 7.57 -2.66
C TRP A 7 -14.91 6.12 -2.99
N GLU A 8 -15.20 5.82 -4.26
CA GLU A 8 -15.54 4.47 -4.72
C GLU A 8 -14.41 3.46 -4.45
N SER A 9 -13.16 3.89 -4.57
CA SER A 9 -12.00 3.02 -4.28
C SER A 9 -11.96 2.63 -2.80
N PHE A 10 -12.25 3.56 -1.89
CA PHE A 10 -12.33 3.27 -0.45
C PHE A 10 -13.52 2.41 -0.08
N VAL A 11 -14.69 2.61 -0.71
CA VAL A 11 -15.90 1.82 -0.43
C VAL A 11 -15.77 0.38 -0.93
N SER A 12 -15.14 0.18 -2.10
CA SER A 12 -15.08 -1.14 -2.74
C SER A 12 -13.98 -2.06 -2.20
N LEU A 13 -13.02 -1.54 -1.42
CA LEU A 13 -11.95 -2.30 -0.72
C LEU A 13 -11.30 -3.40 -1.60
N ARG A 14 -11.17 -3.16 -2.91
CA ARG A 14 -10.71 -4.20 -3.84
C ARG A 14 -9.21 -4.46 -3.61
N PRO A 15 -8.79 -5.72 -3.45
CA PRO A 15 -7.37 -6.04 -3.33
C PRO A 15 -6.64 -5.75 -4.64
N THR A 16 -5.46 -5.16 -4.55
CA THR A 16 -4.57 -4.96 -5.70
C THR A 16 -3.98 -6.31 -6.11
N LEU A 17 -4.33 -6.78 -7.31
CA LEU A 17 -3.90 -8.10 -7.79
C LEU A 17 -2.43 -8.11 -8.22
N PHE A 18 -1.97 -7.05 -8.90
CA PHE A 18 -0.60 -6.94 -9.41
C PHE A 18 -0.17 -5.46 -9.44
N SER A 19 1.09 -5.19 -9.11
CA SER A 19 1.72 -3.88 -9.33
C SER A 19 2.47 -3.91 -10.67
N THR A 20 2.28 -2.89 -11.49
CA THR A 20 2.98 -2.72 -12.78
C THR A 20 4.39 -2.14 -12.62
N HIS A 21 4.79 -1.77 -11.40
CA HIS A 21 6.06 -1.13 -11.12
C HIS A 21 6.99 -2.07 -10.33
N LEU A 22 8.26 -2.10 -10.72
CA LEU A 22 9.30 -2.75 -9.93
C LEU A 22 9.57 -1.87 -8.71
N SER A 23 9.26 -2.38 -7.52
CA SER A 23 9.48 -1.65 -6.27
C SER A 23 10.98 -1.56 -5.98
N THR A 24 11.53 -0.35 -5.95
CA THR A 24 12.96 -0.12 -5.65
C THR A 24 13.22 0.19 -4.18
N SER A 25 12.23 0.68 -3.42
CA SER A 25 12.32 0.83 -1.97
C SER A 25 11.72 -0.37 -1.24
N ILE A 26 12.37 -0.75 -0.13
CA ILE A 26 11.97 -1.86 0.74
C ILE A 26 10.56 -1.66 1.33
N GLU A 27 10.12 -0.41 1.46
CA GLU A 27 8.82 -0.05 2.03
C GLU A 27 7.63 -0.66 1.28
N TRP A 28 7.75 -0.82 -0.05
CA TRP A 28 6.70 -1.38 -0.90
C TRP A 28 6.60 -2.91 -0.80
N GLN A 29 7.57 -3.57 -0.18
CA GLN A 29 7.54 -5.00 0.08
C GLN A 29 6.89 -5.34 1.42
N HIS A 30 6.65 -4.35 2.30
CA HIS A 30 5.97 -4.58 3.56
C HIS A 30 4.47 -4.80 3.37
N SER A 31 3.89 -5.67 4.20
CA SER A 31 2.44 -5.82 4.28
C SER A 31 1.80 -4.53 4.78
N PHE A 32 0.63 -4.19 4.23
CA PHE A 32 -0.19 -3.08 4.71
C PHE A 32 -1.38 -3.62 5.54
N PRO A 33 -1.68 -3.05 6.72
CA PRO A 33 -0.92 -2.00 7.40
C PRO A 33 0.42 -2.54 7.94
N PRO A 34 1.47 -1.70 8.01
CA PRO A 34 2.75 -2.11 8.58
C PRO A 34 2.59 -2.46 10.06
N ALA A 35 3.34 -3.45 10.52
CA ALA A 35 3.43 -3.75 11.95
C ALA A 35 4.07 -2.57 12.70
N GLU A 36 3.61 -2.30 13.92
CA GLU A 36 4.35 -1.42 14.81
C GLU A 36 5.78 -1.97 14.98
N HIS A 37 6.77 -1.13 14.72
CA HIS A 37 8.21 -1.43 14.79
C HIS A 37 8.90 -2.06 13.56
N SER A 38 8.31 -2.07 12.35
CA SER A 38 8.96 -2.64 11.14
C SER A 38 10.38 -2.13 10.82
N TYR A 39 10.79 -0.97 11.35
CA TYR A 39 12.11 -0.36 11.10
C TYR A 39 13.03 -0.30 12.33
N ASN A 40 12.58 -0.77 13.51
CA ASN A 40 13.35 -0.62 14.76
C ASN A 40 14.63 -1.50 14.81
N GLU A 41 14.77 -2.45 13.91
CA GLU A 41 15.93 -3.35 13.82
C GLU A 41 17.02 -2.85 12.84
N LEU A 42 16.81 -1.71 12.17
CA LEU A 42 17.77 -1.11 11.22
C LEU A 42 18.73 -0.10 11.88
N VAL A 43 18.96 -0.22 13.19
CA VAL A 43 20.00 0.51 13.95
C VAL A 43 21.14 -0.43 14.30
#